data_AF-A0A9X1S4G6-F1
#
_entry.id   AF-A0A9X1S4G6-F1
#
_cell.length_a   1.000
_cell.length_b   1.000
_cell.length_c   1.000
_cell.angle_alpha   90.00
_cell.angle_beta   90.00
_cell.angle_gamma   90.00
#
_symmetry.space_group_name_H-M   'P 1'
#
loop_
_entity.id
_entity.type
_entity.pdbx_description
1 polymer ?
#
loop_
_entity_poly.entity_id
_entity_poly.type
_entity_poly.pdbx_seq_one_letter_code
_entity_poly.pdbx_strand_id
1 'polypeptide(L)'
;MLYGLRAALYLMCLLMGVGAVWLTPTTVSDRLPGFVTDLWGVIAVLGALACLGGALSRLYRWELIGLPLVIGAVVIYAITVWEIAADAPTRTAQASAVTALLFALGIRWIDLLVVRGRLVRENQGGG
;
A
#
# COMPACT_ATOMS: atom_id res chain seq x y z
N MET A 1 19.85 -7.14 1.93
CA MET A 1 18.78 -7.80 2.71
C MET A 1 17.44 -7.03 2.65
N LEU A 2 17.42 -5.72 2.93
CA LEU A 2 16.18 -4.90 2.92
C LEU A 2 15.46 -4.75 1.57
N TYR A 3 16.12 -4.98 0.42
CA TYR A 3 15.47 -4.93 -0.90
C TYR A 3 14.52 -6.11 -1.16
N GLY A 4 14.94 -7.34 -0.87
CA GLY A 4 14.12 -8.53 -1.08
C GLY A 4 12.86 -8.52 -0.22
N LEU A 5 12.98 -8.08 1.04
CA LEU A 5 11.84 -7.95 1.95
C LEU A 5 10.80 -6.93 1.45
N ARG A 6 11.24 -5.80 0.87
CA ARG A 6 10.36 -4.79 0.30
C ARG A 6 9.68 -5.27 -0.98
N ALA A 7 10.42 -5.93 -1.87
CA ALA A 7 9.84 -6.51 -3.07
C ALA A 7 8.79 -7.57 -2.70
N ALA A 8 9.06 -8.40 -1.69
CA ALA A 8 8.10 -9.35 -1.15
C ALA A 8 6.85 -8.65 -0.57
N LEU A 9 7.03 -7.58 0.21
CA LEU A 9 5.92 -6.78 0.74
C LEU A 9 5.04 -6.19 -0.39
N TYR A 10 5.66 -5.58 -1.40
CA TYR A 10 4.94 -5.00 -2.53
C TYR A 10 4.26 -6.07 -3.40
N LEU A 11 4.89 -7.25 -3.53
CA LEU A 11 4.26 -8.40 -4.17
C LEU A 11 3.05 -8.89 -3.37
N MET A 12 3.12 -8.94 -2.05
CA MET A 12 1.96 -9.27 -1.19
C MET A 12 0.84 -8.24 -1.36
N CYS A 13 1.17 -6.94 -1.37
CA CYS A 13 0.18 -5.88 -1.65
C CYS A 13 -0.43 -6.02 -3.06
N LEU A 14 0.37 -6.42 -4.06
CA LEU A 14 -0.10 -6.66 -5.42
C LEU A 14 -1.07 -7.83 -5.46
N LEU A 15 -0.72 -8.96 -4.84
CA LEU A 15 -1.60 -10.13 -4.76
C LEU A 15 -2.90 -9.81 -4.01
N MET A 16 -2.82 -9.00 -2.94
CA MET A 16 -4.00 -8.49 -2.24
C MET A 16 -4.89 -7.64 -3.15
N GLY A 17 -4.31 -6.71 -3.92
CA GLY A 17 -5.05 -5.87 -4.87
C GLY A 17 -5.67 -6.68 -6.02
N VAL A 18 -4.94 -7.65 -6.57
CA VAL A 18 -5.48 -8.57 -7.59
C VAL A 18 -6.62 -9.40 -7.02
N GLY A 19 -6.44 -9.92 -5.81
CA GLY A 19 -7.49 -10.63 -5.08
C GLY A 19 -8.72 -9.76 -4.85
N ALA A 20 -8.55 -8.48 -4.51
CA ALA A 20 -9.67 -7.54 -4.37
C ALA A 20 -10.50 -7.34 -5.65
N VAL A 21 -9.84 -7.33 -6.82
CA VAL A 21 -10.52 -7.16 -8.12
C VAL A 21 -11.17 -8.47 -8.58
N TRP A 22 -10.50 -9.60 -8.43
CA TRP A 22 -10.95 -10.89 -8.98
C TRP A 22 -11.81 -11.71 -8.01
N LEU A 23 -11.59 -11.53 -6.72
CA LEU A 23 -12.21 -12.25 -5.62
C LEU A 23 -12.66 -11.23 -4.58
N THR A 24 -13.47 -10.26 -5.02
CA THR A 24 -13.92 -9.16 -4.17
C THR A 24 -14.42 -9.67 -2.84
N PRO A 25 -13.77 -9.32 -1.71
CA PRO A 25 -14.21 -9.76 -0.41
C PRO A 25 -15.63 -9.25 -0.17
N THR A 26 -16.52 -10.13 0.31
CA THR A 26 -17.90 -9.77 0.66
C THR A 26 -17.95 -8.57 1.61
N THR A 27 -16.95 -8.47 2.49
CA THR A 27 -16.76 -7.36 3.42
C THR A 27 -16.67 -5.99 2.76
N VAL A 28 -16.17 -5.91 1.52
CA VAL A 28 -16.04 -4.66 0.76
C VAL A 28 -17.24 -4.49 -0.19
N SER A 29 -17.67 -5.56 -0.88
CA SER A 29 -18.81 -5.49 -1.81
C SER A 29 -20.14 -5.16 -1.12
N ASP A 30 -20.29 -5.55 0.15
CA ASP A 30 -21.51 -5.29 0.91
C ASP A 30 -21.59 -3.84 1.42
N ARG A 31 -20.47 -3.10 1.38
CA ARG A 31 -20.34 -1.75 1.96
C ARG A 31 -20.06 -0.67 0.91
N LEU A 32 -19.45 -1.04 -0.21
CA LEU A 32 -19.12 -0.13 -1.30
C LEU A 32 -19.86 -0.51 -2.57
N PRO A 33 -20.35 0.46 -3.36
CA PRO A 33 -20.86 0.19 -4.70
C PRO A 33 -19.81 -0.55 -5.53
N GLY A 34 -20.21 -1.51 -6.37
CA GLY A 34 -19.28 -2.34 -7.15
C GLY A 34 -18.23 -1.53 -7.92
N PHE A 35 -18.64 -0.43 -8.56
CA PHE A 35 -17.73 0.49 -9.25
C PHE A 35 -16.63 1.07 -8.34
N VAL A 36 -16.96 1.43 -7.09
CA VAL A 36 -15.99 1.97 -6.13
C VAL A 36 -15.01 0.88 -5.70
N THR A 37 -15.49 -0.35 -5.54
CA THR A 37 -14.66 -1.51 -5.22
C THR A 37 -13.69 -1.85 -6.35
N ASP A 38 -14.16 -1.83 -7.60
CA ASP A 38 -13.30 -2.05 -8.77
C ASP A 38 -12.23 -0.96 -8.88
N LEU A 39 -12.63 0.31 -8.75
CA LEU A 39 -11.71 1.44 -8.81
C LEU A 39 -10.66 1.37 -7.68
N TRP A 40 -11.09 1.03 -6.47
CA TRP A 40 -10.20 0.81 -5.33
C TRP A 40 -9.20 -0.32 -5.59
N GLY A 41 -9.68 -1.46 -6.11
CA GLY A 41 -8.82 -2.60 -6.47
C GLY A 41 -7.80 -2.24 -7.55
N VAL A 42 -8.22 -1.51 -8.59
CA VAL A 42 -7.32 -1.02 -9.65
C VAL A 42 -6.26 -0.08 -9.08
N ILE A 43 -6.63 0.86 -8.20
CA ILE A 43 -5.67 1.76 -7.53
C ILE A 43 -4.65 0.96 -6.71
N ALA A 44 -5.11 -0.05 -5.97
CA ALA A 44 -4.24 -0.93 -5.18
C ALA A 44 -3.23 -1.67 -6.08
N VAL A 45 -3.70 -2.24 -7.19
CA VAL A 45 -2.86 -2.96 -8.17
C VAL A 45 -1.84 -2.03 -8.81
N LEU A 46 -2.27 -0.88 -9.35
CA LEU A 46 -1.37 0.08 -10.00
C LEU A 46 -0.33 0.64 -9.04
N GLY A 47 -0.74 0.99 -7.81
CA GLY A 47 0.17 1.42 -6.76
C GLY A 47 1.20 0.34 -6.41
N ALA A 48 0.76 -0.90 -6.24
CA ALA A 48 1.65 -2.02 -5.90
C ALA A 48 2.62 -2.36 -7.04
N LEU A 49 2.17 -2.30 -8.30
CA LEU A 49 3.03 -2.46 -9.47
C LEU A 49 4.10 -1.35 -9.55
N ALA A 50 3.72 -0.09 -9.33
CA ALA A 50 4.68 1.02 -9.30
C ALA A 50 5.71 0.86 -8.17
N CYS A 51 5.28 0.44 -6.98
CA CYS A 51 6.17 0.15 -5.86
C CYS A 51 7.10 -1.04 -6.14
N LEU A 52 6.57 -2.13 -6.69
CA LEU A 52 7.34 -3.33 -7.01
C LEU A 52 8.37 -3.05 -8.12
N GLY A 53 7.94 -2.40 -9.21
CA GLY A 53 8.83 -1.98 -10.29
C GLY A 53 9.90 -1.01 -9.78
N GLY A 54 9.53 -0.02 -8.96
CA GLY A 54 10.46 0.90 -8.31
C GLY A 54 11.50 0.19 -7.44
N ALA A 55 11.07 -0.80 -6.64
CA ALA A 55 11.96 -1.58 -5.80
C ALA A 55 12.94 -2.45 -6.60
N LEU A 56 12.45 -3.13 -7.65
CA LEU A 56 13.25 -4.01 -8.50
C LEU A 56 14.26 -3.22 -9.35
N SER A 57 13.83 -2.10 -9.93
CA SER A 57 14.70 -1.22 -10.72
C SER A 57 15.54 -0.26 -9.86
N ARG A 58 15.40 -0.28 -8.53
CA ARG A 58 16.05 0.63 -7.57
C ARG A 58 15.75 2.12 -7.85
N LEU A 59 14.60 2.41 -8.44
CA LEU A 59 14.17 3.75 -8.79
C LEU A 59 13.18 4.27 -7.73
N TYR A 60 13.71 5.02 -6.76
CA TYR A 60 12.92 5.53 -5.63
C TYR A 60 11.73 6.42 -6.08
N ARG A 61 11.81 7.06 -7.25
CA ARG A 61 10.75 7.91 -7.83
C ARG A 61 9.45 7.15 -8.03
N TRP A 62 9.53 5.90 -8.50
CA TRP A 62 8.36 5.06 -8.73
C TRP A 62 7.71 4.63 -7.42
N GLU A 63 8.52 4.26 -6.41
CA GLU A 63 8.00 3.99 -5.06
C GLU A 63 7.33 5.24 -4.45
N LEU A 64 7.85 6.44 -4.70
CA LEU A 64 7.33 7.69 -4.15
C LEU A 64 5.92 8.05 -4.68
N ILE A 65 5.62 7.66 -5.93
CA ILE A 65 4.30 7.84 -6.56
C ILE A 65 3.36 6.68 -6.20
N GLY A 66 3.88 5.45 -6.18
CA GLY A 66 3.08 4.25 -5.90
C GLY A 66 2.63 4.14 -4.44
N LEU A 67 3.48 4.53 -3.48
CA LEU A 67 3.18 4.37 -2.05
C LEU A 67 1.90 5.10 -1.62
N PRO A 68 1.65 6.37 -1.98
CA PRO A 68 0.37 7.03 -1.70
C PRO A 68 -0.85 6.26 -2.18
N LEU A 69 -0.78 5.64 -3.36
CA LEU A 69 -1.88 4.84 -3.92
C LEU A 69 -2.11 3.58 -3.09
N VAL A 70 -1.05 2.85 -2.76
CA VAL A 70 -1.15 1.63 -1.91
C VAL A 70 -1.62 1.99 -0.51
N ILE A 71 -1.09 3.06 0.08
CA ILE A 71 -1.50 3.55 1.41
C ILE A 71 -2.99 3.89 1.39
N GLY A 72 -3.46 4.67 0.40
CA GLY A 72 -4.88 5.00 0.27
C GLY A 72 -5.76 3.75 0.15
N ALA A 73 -5.34 2.77 -0.66
CA ALA A 73 -6.05 1.50 -0.77
C ALA A 73 -6.08 0.72 0.55
N VAL A 74 -4.97 0.66 1.27
CA VAL A 74 -4.87 -0.01 2.59
C VAL A 74 -5.71 0.71 3.64
N VAL A 75 -5.81 2.05 3.61
CA VAL A 75 -6.68 2.82 4.51
C VAL A 75 -8.15 2.45 4.31
N ILE A 76 -8.62 2.42 3.06
CA ILE A 76 -10.00 2.04 2.75
C ILE A 76 -10.28 0.63 3.28
N TYR A 77 -9.37 -0.32 3.03
CA TYR A 77 -9.50 -1.68 3.54
C TYR A 77 -9.51 -1.73 5.07
N ALA A 78 -8.59 -1.00 5.74
CA ALA A 78 -8.52 -0.94 7.19
C ALA A 78 -9.83 -0.47 7.81
N ILE A 79 -10.45 0.58 7.25
CA ILE A 79 -11.76 1.08 7.71
C ILE A 79 -12.81 -0.02 7.59
N THR A 80 -12.92 -0.68 6.43
CA THR A 80 -13.91 -1.75 6.23
C THR A 80 -13.72 -2.93 7.19
N VAL A 81 -12.47 -3.29 7.52
CA VAL A 81 -12.16 -4.39 8.44
C VAL A 81 -12.45 -3.98 9.88
N TRP A 82 -12.12 -2.74 10.28
CA TRP A 82 -12.41 -2.23 11.62
C TRP A 82 -13.91 -2.12 11.90
N GLU A 83 -14.73 -1.78 10.90
CA GLU A 83 -16.19 -1.76 11.04
C GLU A 83 -16.80 -3.12 11.40
N ILE A 84 -16.13 -4.22 11.04
CA ILE A 84 -16.61 -5.59 11.27
C ILE A 84 -15.76 -6.36 12.30
N ALA A 85 -14.76 -5.70 12.88
CA ALA A 85 -13.77 -6.34 13.75
C ALA A 85 -14.36 -6.86 15.07
N ALA A 86 -15.42 -6.22 15.57
CA ALA A 86 -16.07 -6.60 16.83
C ALA A 86 -16.79 -7.96 16.77
N ASP A 87 -17.08 -8.47 15.57
CA ASP A 87 -17.90 -9.67 15.39
C ASP A 87 -17.14 -10.99 15.63
N ALA A 88 -15.81 -11.00 15.58
CA ALA A 88 -15.00 -12.20 15.81
C ALA A 88 -13.52 -11.90 16.15
N PRO A 89 -12.87 -12.67 17.04
CA PRO A 89 -11.45 -12.47 17.40
C PRO A 89 -10.48 -12.52 16.20
N THR A 90 -10.78 -13.33 15.19
CA THR A 90 -9.98 -13.44 13.96
C THR A 90 -9.96 -12.14 13.17
N ARG A 91 -11.02 -11.32 13.25
CA ARG A 91 -11.13 -10.04 12.54
C ARG A 91 -10.35 -8.93 13.26
N THR A 92 -10.24 -8.97 14.58
CA THR A 92 -9.37 -8.05 15.34
C THR A 92 -7.89 -8.27 15.00
N ALA A 93 -7.46 -9.53 14.87
CA ALA A 93 -6.10 -9.85 14.43
C ALA A 93 -5.83 -9.33 13.01
N GLN A 94 -6.78 -9.53 12.09
CA GLN A 94 -6.71 -9.00 10.73
C GLN A 94 -6.64 -7.47 10.71
N ALA A 95 -7.52 -6.79 11.45
CA ALA A 95 -7.54 -5.32 11.55
C ALA A 95 -6.19 -4.78 12.06
N SER A 96 -5.62 -5.45 13.07
CA SER A 96 -4.33 -5.09 13.66
C SER A 96 -3.18 -5.30 12.66
N ALA A 97 -3.19 -6.40 11.90
CA ALA A 97 -2.21 -6.68 10.86
C ALA A 97 -2.26 -5.65 9.71
N VAL A 98 -3.46 -5.29 9.25
CA VAL A 98 -3.65 -4.25 8.23
C VAL A 98 -3.19 -2.88 8.74
N THR A 99 -3.46 -2.58 10.01
CA THR A 99 -2.99 -1.34 10.65
C THR A 99 -1.46 -1.30 10.74
N ALA A 100 -0.81 -2.41 11.13
CA ALA A 100 0.65 -2.50 11.15
C ALA A 100 1.26 -2.34 9.74
N LEU A 101 0.63 -2.93 8.71
CA LEU A 101 1.00 -2.74 7.31
C LEU A 101 0.92 -1.26 6.90
N LEU A 102 -0.16 -0.57 7.29
CA LEU A 102 -0.34 0.85 7.02
C LEU A 102 0.80 1.69 7.60
N PHE A 103 1.18 1.43 8.86
CA PHE A 103 2.33 2.10 9.49
C PHE A 103 3.64 1.80 8.77
N ALA A 104 3.90 0.54 8.41
CA ALA A 104 5.11 0.17 7.69
C ALA A 104 5.23 0.89 6.34
N LEU A 105 4.13 0.99 5.59
CA LEU A 105 4.08 1.75 4.32
C LEU A 105 4.25 3.26 4.55
N GLY A 106 3.63 3.80 5.59
CA GLY A 106 3.75 5.22 5.97
C GLY A 106 5.18 5.61 6.35
N ILE A 107 5.84 4.82 7.20
CA ILE A 107 7.25 5.01 7.57
C ILE A 107 8.12 5.01 6.30
N ARG A 108 7.90 4.04 5.41
CA ARG A 108 8.64 3.95 4.15
C ARG A 108 8.43 5.17 3.26
N TRP A 109 7.22 5.70 3.19
CA TRP A 109 6.93 6.90 2.42
C TRP A 109 7.66 8.13 2.98
N ILE A 110 7.67 8.29 4.31
CA ILE A 110 8.43 9.36 4.98
C ILE A 110 9.93 9.22 4.69
N ASP A 111 10.50 8.02 4.80
CA ASP A 111 11.91 7.77 4.49
C ASP A 111 12.26 8.23 3.06
N LEU A 112 11.41 7.94 2.09
CA LEU A 112 11.62 8.36 0.70
C LEU A 112 11.52 9.86 0.51
N LEU A 113 10.62 10.55 1.23
CA LEU A 113 10.54 12.01 1.21
C LEU A 113 11.81 12.64 1.81
N VAL A 114 12.34 12.07 2.90
CA VAL A 114 13.61 12.50 3.50
C VAL A 114 14.77 12.31 2.53
N VAL A 115 14.87 11.15 1.87
CA VAL A 115 15.90 10.89 0.84
C VAL A 115 15.79 11.89 -0.31
N ARG A 116 14.57 12.14 -0.83
CA ARG A 116 14.34 13.15 -1.87
C ARG A 116 14.81 14.53 -1.42
N GLY A 117 14.52 14.93 -0.18
CA GLY A 117 14.94 16.22 0.37
C GLY A 117 16.47 16.38 0.43
N ARG A 118 17.19 15.32 0.83
CA ARG A 118 18.67 15.33 0.86
C ARG A 118 19.27 15.48 -0.53
N LEU A 119 18.79 14.68 -1.49
CA LEU A 119 19.25 14.73 -2.88
C LEU A 119 19.03 16.11 -3.54
N VAL A 120 17.92 16.77 -3.22
CA VAL A 120 17.65 18.13 -3.73
C VAL A 120 18.64 19.14 -3.15
N ARG A 121 18.97 19.06 -1.86
CA ARG A 121 19.93 19.97 -1.20
C ARG A 121 21.36 19.79 -1.73
N GLU A 122 21.80 18.55 -1.92
CA GLU A 122 23.12 18.25 -2.49
C GLU A 122 23.28 18.86 -3.89
N ASN A 123 22.26 18.75 -4.73
CA ASN A 123 22.26 19.34 -6.07
C ASN A 123 22.22 20.89 -6.07
N GLN A 124 21.81 21.53 -4.98
CA GLN A 124 21.73 22.99 -4.87
C GLN A 124 22.97 23.61 -4.22
N GLY A 125 23.70 22.87 -3.37
CA GLY A 125 24.91 23.35 -2.68
C GLY A 125 26.23 22.98 -3.36
N GLY A 126 26.20 22.29 -4.49
CA GLY A 126 27.37 21.79 -5.21
C GLY A 126 27.74 22.56 -6.50
N GLY A 127 27.34 23.83 -6.63
CA GLY A 127 27.72 24.73 -7.72
C GLY A 127 28.42 25.97 -7.20
#